data_AF-A0A6N4T105-F1
#
_entry.id   AF-A0A6N4T105-F1
#
_cell.length_a   1.000
_cell.length_b   1.000
_cell.length_c   1.000
_cell.angle_alpha   90.00
_cell.angle_beta   90.00
_cell.angle_gamma   90.00
#
_symmetry.space_group_name_H-M   'P 1'
#
loop_
_entity.id
_entity.type
_entity.pdbx_description
1 polymer ?
#
loop_
_entity_poly.entity_id
_entity_poly.type
_entity_poly.pdbx_seq_one_letter_code
_entity_poly.pdbx_strand_id
1 'polypeptide(L)' 'MVFSALRDQASRIEAEAMMFISSGVCGPSEIEQSLKQMGEACALRELASKIIKAQEVDEHGVPA' A
#
# COMPACT_ATOMS: atom_id res chain seq x y z
N MET A 1 -5.43 -7.05 -13.49
CA MET A 1 -5.87 -5.63 -13.58
C MET A 1 -6.42 -5.06 -12.27
N VAL A 2 -7.16 -5.82 -11.42
CA VAL A 2 -7.67 -5.27 -10.14
C VAL A 2 -6.52 -4.98 -9.15
N PHE A 3 -5.62 -5.95 -8.93
CA PHE A 3 -4.52 -5.81 -7.95
C PHE A 3 -3.52 -4.68 -8.27
N SER A 4 -3.31 -4.35 -9.55
CA SER A 4 -2.51 -3.20 -9.96
C SER A 4 -3.16 -1.88 -9.53
N ALA A 5 -4.48 -1.72 -9.72
CA ALA A 5 -5.19 -0.52 -9.28
C ALA A 5 -5.11 -0.31 -7.75
N LEU A 6 -5.24 -1.39 -6.96
CA LEU A 6 -5.07 -1.34 -5.50
C LEU A 6 -3.66 -0.92 -5.08
N ARG A 7 -2.62 -1.47 -5.73
CA ARG A 7 -1.22 -1.11 -5.48
C ARG A 7 -0.96 0.37 -5.81
N ASP A 8 -1.43 0.82 -6.96
CA ASP A 8 -1.15 2.17 -7.47
C ASP A 8 -1.94 3.22 -6.66
N GLN A 9 -3.14 2.87 -6.16
CA GLN A 9 -3.89 3.67 -5.19
C GLN A 9 -3.19 3.73 -3.82
N ALA A 10 -2.64 2.61 -3.33
CA ALA A 10 -1.86 2.60 -2.08
C ALA A 10 -0.62 3.51 -2.17
N SER A 11 0.13 3.44 -3.28
CA SER A 11 1.29 4.32 -3.51
C SER A 11 0.94 5.81 -3.61
N ARG A 12 -0.27 6.15 -4.10
CA ARG A 12 -0.78 7.53 -4.03
C ARG A 12 -1.06 7.98 -2.60
N ILE A 13 -1.73 7.15 -1.80
CA ILE A 13 -2.02 7.46 -0.38
C ILE A 13 -0.71 7.65 0.40
N GLU A 14 0.29 6.79 0.18
CA GLU A 14 1.63 6.94 0.75
C GLU A 14 2.28 8.28 0.37
N ALA A 15 2.20 8.71 -0.89
CA ALA A 15 2.77 9.97 -1.35
C ALA A 15 2.02 11.21 -0.83
N GLU A 16 0.68 11.18 -0.86
CA GLU A 16 -0.18 12.28 -0.41
C GLU A 16 -0.03 12.53 1.10
N ALA A 17 0.00 11.46 1.92
CA ALA A 17 0.28 11.55 3.35
C ALA A 17 1.71 12.04 3.64
N MET A 18 2.71 11.58 2.89
CA MET A 18 4.10 12.02 3.07
C MET A 18 4.27 13.51 2.76
N MET A 19 3.62 14.04 1.71
CA MET A 19 3.60 15.47 1.43
C MET A 19 2.89 16.27 2.53
N PHE A 20 1.75 15.77 3.02
CA PHE A 20 0.96 16.42 4.06
C PHE A 20 1.77 16.56 5.36
N ILE A 21 2.39 15.47 5.84
CA ILE A 21 3.27 15.48 7.02
C ILE A 21 4.49 16.41 6.79
N SER A 22 5.09 16.36 5.59
CA SER A 22 6.25 17.20 5.25
C SER A 22 5.93 18.70 5.12
N SER A 23 4.66 19.09 5.06
CA SER A 23 4.25 20.50 5.03
C SER A 23 4.46 21.23 6.36
N GLY A 24 4.47 20.51 7.48
CA GLY A 24 4.56 21.07 8.83
C GLY A 24 3.34 21.86 9.31
N VAL A 25 2.23 21.87 8.54
CA VAL A 25 1.00 22.63 8.87
C VAL A 25 0.04 21.82 9.77
N CYS A 26 0.20 20.50 9.80
CA CYS A 26 -0.70 19.55 10.46
C CYS A 26 -0.33 19.28 11.94
N GLY A 27 -1.35 19.13 12.78
CA GLY A 27 -1.22 18.78 14.20
C GLY A 27 -0.97 17.28 14.45
N PRO A 28 -0.58 16.88 15.68
CA PRO A 28 -0.19 15.50 15.99
C PRO A 28 -1.22 14.43 15.64
N SER A 29 -2.51 14.70 15.86
CA SER A 29 -3.62 13.79 15.54
C SER A 29 -3.83 13.59 14.03
N GLU A 30 -3.55 14.61 13.23
CA GLU A 30 -3.68 14.55 11.77
C GLU A 30 -2.50 13.78 11.15
N ILE A 31 -1.31 13.92 11.76
CA ILE A 31 -0.13 13.11 11.46
C ILE A 31 -0.38 11.64 11.83
N GLU A 32 -0.93 11.35 13.02
CA GLU A 32 -1.29 9.99 13.46
C GLU A 32 -2.30 9.34 12.50
N GLN A 33 -3.35 10.06 12.11
CA GLN A 33 -4.34 9.58 11.14
C GLN A 33 -3.71 9.30 9.77
N SER A 34 -2.82 10.18 9.29
CA SER A 34 -2.11 10.02 8.03
C SER A 34 -1.19 8.79 8.05
N LEU A 35 -0.39 8.63 9.11
CA LEU A 35 0.48 7.47 9.30
C LEU A 35 -0.30 6.15 9.39
N LYS A 36 -1.48 6.15 10.03
CA LYS A 36 -2.37 4.99 10.06
C LYS A 36 -2.85 4.61 8.65
N GLN A 37 -3.28 5.58 7.85
CA GLN A 37 -3.70 5.35 6.46
C GLN A 37 -2.55 4.85 5.58
N MET A 38 -1.31 5.33 5.78
CA MET A 38 -0.12 4.77 5.13
C MET A 38 0.14 3.31 5.52
N GLY A 39 -0.03 2.96 6.80
CA GLY A 39 0.11 1.57 7.28
C GLY A 39 -0.92 0.62 6.66
N GLU A 40 -2.19 1.05 6.60
CA GLU A 40 -3.27 0.30 5.97
C GLU A 40 -3.04 0.14 4.45
N ALA A 41 -2.59 1.19 3.76
CA ALA A 41 -2.22 1.16 2.35
C ALA A 41 -1.04 0.19 2.07
N CYS A 42 0.00 0.23 2.89
CA CYS A 42 1.16 -0.65 2.76
C CYS A 42 0.78 -2.13 2.98
N ALA A 43 -0.06 -2.43 3.97
CA ALA A 43 -0.56 -3.78 4.21
C ALA A 43 -1.39 -4.32 3.03
N LEU A 44 -2.23 -3.49 2.42
CA LEU A 44 -2.97 -3.84 1.19
C LEU A 44 -2.03 -4.08 -0.01
N ARG A 45 -0.97 -3.27 -0.15
CA ARG A 45 0.07 -3.43 -1.17
C ARG A 45 0.86 -4.73 -1.00
N GLU A 46 1.22 -5.09 0.23
CA GLU A 46 1.83 -6.39 0.54
C GLU A 46 0.89 -7.56 0.23
N LEU A 47 -0.39 -7.47 0.61
CA LEU A 47 -1.36 -8.53 0.35
C LEU A 47 -1.59 -8.72 -1.15
N ALA A 48 -1.74 -7.64 -1.92
CA ALA A 48 -1.84 -7.70 -3.38
C ALA A 48 -0.58 -8.32 -4.02
N SER A 49 0.61 -7.98 -3.53
CA SER A 49 1.88 -8.59 -3.97
C SER A 49 1.95 -10.09 -3.68
N LYS A 50 1.52 -10.51 -2.49
CA LYS A 50 1.44 -11.93 -2.08
C LYS A 50 0.41 -12.70 -2.91
N ILE A 51 -0.73 -12.09 -3.26
CA ILE A 51 -1.75 -12.70 -4.13
C ILE A 51 -1.25 -12.82 -5.57
N ILE A 52 -0.59 -11.80 -6.13
CA ILE A 52 -0.04 -11.90 -7.50
C ILE A 52 1.01 -13.01 -7.58
N LYS A 53 1.90 -13.11 -6.57
CA LYS A 53 2.87 -14.22 -6.51
C LYS A 53 2.21 -15.58 -6.28
N ALA A 54 1.05 -15.61 -5.63
CA ALA A 54 0.21 -16.80 -5.50
C ALA A 54 -0.74 -17.01 -6.71
N GLN A 55 -0.30 -16.56 -7.90
CA GLN A 55 -0.96 -16.68 -9.21
C GLN A 55 0.07 -16.87 -10.35
N GLU A 56 1.26 -17.43 -10.07
CA GLU A 56 2.36 -17.59 -11.04
C GLU A 56 2.84 -19.07 -11.23
N VAL A 57 2.07 -20.03 -10.68
CA VAL A 57 2.14 -21.50 -10.90
C VAL A 57 1.54 -21.98 -12.24
N ASP A 58 1.71 -23.22 -12.73
CA ASP A 58 2.40 -24.41 -12.16
C ASP A 58 3.32 -25.12 -13.20
N GLU A 59 3.50 -26.44 -13.40
CA GLU A 59 2.91 -27.72 -12.92
C GLU A 59 3.78 -28.45 -11.85
N HIS A 60 4.77 -27.76 -11.28
CA HIS A 60 5.91 -28.39 -10.58
C HIS A 60 6.25 -27.73 -9.23
N GLY A 61 5.34 -26.94 -8.64
CA GLY A 61 5.54 -26.28 -7.35
C GLY A 61 6.36 -24.98 -7.44
N VAL A 62 6.23 -24.24 -8.54
CA VAL A 62 6.96 -22.98 -8.79
C VAL A 62 6.18 -21.83 -8.14
N PRO A 63 6.53 -21.39 -6.90
CA PRO A 63 5.53 -20.85 -5.99
C PRO A 63 5.01 -19.46 -6.37
N ALA A 64 3.70 -19.19 -6.31
CA ALA A 64 2.59 -20.03 -5.83
C ALA A 64 1.26 -19.75 -6.59
#